data_AF-A0A069NUG6-F1
#
_entry.id   AF-A0A069NUG6-F1
#
_cell.length_a   1.000
_cell.length_b   1.000
_cell.length_c   1.000
_cell.angle_alpha   90.00
_cell.angle_beta   90.00
_cell.angle_gamma   90.00
#
_symmetry.space_group_name_H-M   'P 1'
#
loop_
_entity.id
_entity.type
_entity.pdbx_description
1 polymer ?
#
loop_
_entity_poly.entity_id
_entity_poly.type
_entity_poly.pdbx_seq_one_letter_code
_entity_poly.pdbx_strand_id
1 'polypeptide(L)'
;MATIGFIGLGIMGAHMARNLLKGGHTLVVNGKYPVPDDIRGQTQVVADSAAVAQASEIVITMVPDTPDVANVLFADDGVAHGLTRGKLVIDMSSISPLDTQEFAKKINALGCDYLDAPVSGGEVGAREATLTIMVGGPQKSFDIAKPLFELMGKNISLIGDNGAGQTTKVANQIIVALNIEAVAEALLFASRSGADPERVRKALMGGFASSRILEVHGERMTKRTFNPGF
;
A
#
# COMPACT_ATOMS: atom_id res chain seq x y z
N MET A 1 13.23 13.18 12.76
CA MET A 1 12.78 11.87 13.30
C MET A 1 11.42 12.11 13.95
N ALA A 2 10.50 11.17 13.80
CA ALA A 2 9.11 11.30 14.26
C ALA A 2 8.66 9.99 14.90
N THR A 3 7.70 10.08 15.83
CA THR A 3 7.04 8.89 16.41
C THR A 3 5.84 8.52 15.56
N ILE A 4 5.90 7.34 14.92
CA ILE A 4 4.91 6.86 13.94
C ILE A 4 4.12 5.70 14.54
N GLY A 5 2.80 5.81 14.56
CA GLY A 5 1.91 4.68 14.78
C GLY A 5 1.85 3.83 13.53
N PHE A 6 2.07 2.51 13.60
CA PHE A 6 1.94 1.62 12.45
C PHE A 6 0.98 0.46 12.79
N ILE A 7 -0.14 0.39 12.09
CA ILE A 7 -1.20 -0.60 12.32
C ILE A 7 -1.35 -1.47 11.07
N GLY A 8 -1.21 -2.79 11.24
CA GLY A 8 -1.22 -3.77 10.15
C GLY A 8 0.19 -4.22 9.77
N LEU A 9 0.69 -5.27 10.42
CA LEU A 9 2.04 -5.82 10.21
C LEU A 9 2.00 -7.14 9.44
N GLY A 10 1.16 -7.20 8.41
CA GLY A 10 1.13 -8.33 7.46
C GLY A 10 2.32 -8.32 6.50
N ILE A 11 2.20 -9.07 5.40
CA ILE A 11 3.25 -9.27 4.38
C ILE A 11 3.82 -7.93 3.87
N MET A 12 2.96 -6.94 3.63
CA MET A 12 3.40 -5.61 3.20
C MET A 12 3.88 -4.75 4.38
N GLY A 13 2.99 -4.57 5.36
CA GLY A 13 3.20 -3.60 6.44
C GLY A 13 4.42 -3.89 7.32
N ALA A 14 4.77 -5.16 7.55
CA ALA A 14 5.97 -5.50 8.31
C ALA A 14 7.27 -5.06 7.61
N HIS A 15 7.35 -5.16 6.28
CA HIS A 15 8.51 -4.65 5.54
C HIS A 15 8.57 -3.12 5.52
N MET A 16 7.42 -2.46 5.36
CA MET A 16 7.30 -1.01 5.42
C MET A 16 7.72 -0.45 6.79
N ALA A 17 7.24 -1.06 7.88
CA ALA A 17 7.63 -0.71 9.24
C ALA A 17 9.14 -0.86 9.48
N ARG A 18 9.76 -1.96 8.99
CA ARG A 18 11.22 -2.14 9.07
C ARG A 18 11.99 -1.06 8.34
N ASN A 19 11.49 -0.57 7.20
CA ASN A 19 12.17 0.50 6.48
C ASN A 19 12.08 1.85 7.22
N LEU A 20 10.95 2.13 7.86
CA LEU A 20 10.80 3.31 8.73
C LEU A 20 11.76 3.24 9.95
N LEU A 21 11.89 2.07 10.57
CA LEU A 21 12.87 1.83 11.65
C LEU A 21 14.31 2.06 11.18
N LYS A 22 14.68 1.54 10.00
CA LYS A 22 16.00 1.78 9.39
C LYS A 22 16.24 3.26 9.09
N GLY A 23 15.19 4.01 8.77
CA GLY A 23 15.23 5.47 8.62
C GLY A 23 15.39 6.25 9.94
N GLY A 24 15.48 5.56 11.08
CA GLY A 24 15.69 6.15 12.40
C GLY A 24 14.41 6.70 13.05
N HIS A 25 13.23 6.29 12.58
CA HIS A 25 11.96 6.63 13.23
C HIS A 25 11.66 5.70 14.40
N THR A 26 10.90 6.20 15.38
CA THR A 26 10.34 5.39 16.46
C THR A 26 8.96 4.91 16.03
N LEU A 27 8.65 3.62 16.21
CA LEU A 27 7.32 3.11 15.94
C LEU A 27 6.56 2.73 17.22
N VAL A 28 5.26 2.98 17.18
CA VAL A 28 4.27 2.46 18.12
C VAL A 28 3.31 1.53 17.36
N VAL A 29 3.11 0.31 17.84
CA VAL A 29 2.32 -0.70 17.13
C VAL A 29 1.21 -1.28 18.00
N ASN A 30 0.10 -1.67 17.37
CA ASN A 30 -1.05 -2.26 18.05
C ASN A 30 -0.79 -3.75 18.34
N GLY A 31 -0.76 -4.12 19.62
CA GLY A 31 -0.51 -5.48 20.11
C GLY A 31 -1.70 -6.44 20.06
N LYS A 32 -2.91 -5.99 19.69
CA LYS A 32 -4.07 -6.88 19.42
C LYS A 32 -3.84 -7.78 18.21
N TYR A 33 -2.96 -7.37 17.31
CA TYR A 33 -2.58 -8.15 16.13
C TYR A 33 -1.19 -8.77 16.31
N PRO A 34 -0.87 -9.87 15.61
CA PRO A 34 0.48 -10.41 15.61
C PRO A 34 1.52 -9.36 15.20
N VAL A 35 2.55 -9.21 16.03
CA VAL A 35 3.69 -8.31 15.80
C VAL A 35 4.94 -9.20 15.64
N PRO A 36 5.65 -9.16 14.50
CA PRO A 36 6.90 -9.89 14.32
C PRO A 36 7.91 -9.58 15.43
N ASP A 37 8.61 -10.60 15.94
CA ASP A 37 9.51 -10.47 17.10
C ASP A 37 10.60 -9.42 16.89
N ASP A 38 11.14 -9.34 15.68
CA ASP A 38 12.17 -8.37 15.32
C ASP A 38 11.66 -6.92 15.37
N ILE A 39 10.39 -6.69 15.03
CA ILE A 39 9.74 -5.38 15.17
C ILE A 39 9.38 -5.12 16.63
N ARG A 40 8.84 -6.11 17.34
CA ARG A 40 8.48 -6.00 18.75
C ARG A 40 9.66 -5.57 19.62
N GLY A 41 10.86 -6.10 19.36
CA GLY A 41 12.08 -5.76 20.10
C GLY A 41 12.58 -4.32 19.88
N GLN A 42 12.04 -3.59 18.90
CA GLN A 42 12.50 -2.26 18.49
C GLN A 42 11.42 -1.19 18.59
N THR A 43 10.21 -1.55 19.05
CA THR A 43 9.02 -0.68 18.99
C THR A 43 8.25 -0.70 20.30
N GLN A 44 7.47 0.35 20.54
CA GLN A 44 6.53 0.35 21.64
C GLN A 44 5.26 -0.40 21.21
N VAL A 45 4.91 -1.46 21.93
CA VAL A 45 3.65 -2.20 21.70
C VAL A 45 2.60 -1.72 22.68
N VAL A 46 1.44 -1.30 22.17
CA VAL A 46 0.31 -0.81 22.97
C VAL A 46 -0.94 -1.66 22.77
N ALA A 47 -1.96 -1.46 23.62
CA ALA A 47 -3.10 -2.35 23.69
C ALA A 47 -4.04 -2.29 22.48
N ASP A 48 -4.18 -1.13 21.83
CA ASP A 48 -5.16 -0.90 20.76
C ASP A 48 -4.81 0.28 19.85
N SER A 49 -5.67 0.53 18.85
CA SER A 49 -5.45 1.56 17.83
C SER A 49 -5.60 2.98 18.38
N ALA A 50 -6.48 3.19 19.36
CA ALA A 50 -6.59 4.46 20.08
C ALA A 50 -5.29 4.78 20.82
N ALA A 51 -4.71 3.81 21.54
CA ALA A 51 -3.43 3.98 22.23
C ALA A 51 -2.28 4.23 21.25
N VAL A 52 -2.29 3.60 20.07
CA VAL A 52 -1.32 3.90 18.99
C VAL A 52 -1.44 5.37 18.59
N ALA A 53 -2.66 5.83 18.34
CA ALA A 53 -2.91 7.21 17.93
C ALA A 53 -2.48 8.21 19.02
N GLN A 54 -2.75 7.93 20.30
CA GLN A 54 -2.34 8.80 21.42
C GLN A 54 -0.82 8.98 21.50
N ALA A 55 -0.08 7.88 21.36
CA ALA A 55 1.38 7.84 21.53
C ALA A 55 2.17 8.25 20.27
N SER A 56 1.51 8.63 19.17
CA SER A 56 2.17 8.95 17.89
C SER A 56 1.76 10.31 17.32
N GLU A 57 2.61 10.87 16.47
CA GLU A 57 2.36 12.11 15.72
C GLU A 57 1.65 11.84 14.40
N ILE A 58 2.01 10.71 13.76
CA ILE A 58 1.51 10.26 12.47
C ILE A 58 1.09 8.80 12.63
N VAL A 59 -0.11 8.44 12.17
CA VAL A 59 -0.59 7.04 12.16
C VAL A 59 -0.63 6.53 10.72
N ILE A 60 -0.01 5.38 10.47
CA ILE A 60 -0.03 4.67 9.19
C ILE A 60 -0.83 3.37 9.35
N THR A 61 -1.77 3.11 8.43
CA THR A 61 -2.51 1.85 8.36
C THR A 61 -2.16 1.06 7.09
N MET A 62 -2.04 -0.27 7.23
CA MET A 62 -1.79 -1.21 6.13
C MET A 62 -2.51 -2.54 6.40
N VAL A 63 -3.84 -2.51 6.28
CA VAL A 63 -4.77 -3.62 6.57
C VAL A 63 -5.49 -4.14 5.29
N PRO A 64 -6.14 -5.32 5.33
CA PRO A 64 -6.57 -6.02 4.12
C PRO A 64 -7.63 -5.31 3.28
N ASP A 65 -8.71 -4.80 3.86
CA ASP A 65 -9.85 -4.25 3.11
C ASP A 65 -10.55 -3.07 3.81
N THR A 66 -11.52 -2.48 3.13
CA THR A 66 -12.33 -1.33 3.55
C THR A 66 -12.97 -1.51 4.93
N PRO A 67 -13.58 -2.67 5.28
CA PRO A 67 -14.12 -2.88 6.62
C PRO A 67 -13.04 -2.90 7.71
N ASP A 68 -11.83 -3.39 7.38
CA ASP A 68 -10.71 -3.42 8.33
C ASP A 68 -10.19 -2.01 8.60
N VAL A 69 -10.09 -1.17 7.57
CA VAL A 69 -9.75 0.25 7.73
C VAL A 69 -10.82 0.95 8.57
N ALA A 70 -12.10 0.72 8.27
CA ALA A 70 -13.20 1.29 9.06
C ALA A 70 -13.11 0.90 10.54
N ASN A 71 -12.85 -0.38 10.81
CA ASN A 71 -12.70 -0.90 12.17
C ASN A 71 -11.48 -0.29 12.88
N VAL A 72 -10.32 -0.26 12.23
CA VAL A 72 -9.09 0.34 12.79
C VAL A 72 -9.29 1.82 13.09
N LEU A 73 -10.00 2.55 12.23
CA LEU A 73 -10.20 3.98 12.39
C LEU A 73 -11.29 4.33 13.41
N PHE A 74 -12.41 3.61 13.43
CA PHE A 74 -13.65 4.09 14.06
C PHE A 74 -14.33 3.11 15.02
N ALA A 75 -13.77 1.94 15.31
CA ALA A 75 -14.25 1.11 16.43
C ALA A 75 -14.08 1.86 17.77
N ASP A 76 -14.70 1.37 18.85
CA ASP A 76 -14.63 1.99 20.19
C ASP A 76 -13.18 2.15 20.70
N ASP A 77 -12.26 1.30 20.22
CA ASP A 77 -10.82 1.31 20.49
C ASP A 77 -9.99 1.76 19.28
N GLY A 78 -10.62 2.45 18.32
CA GLY A 78 -10.09 2.87 17.03
C GLY A 78 -9.23 4.13 17.10
N VAL A 79 -8.47 4.38 16.02
CA VAL A 79 -7.56 5.53 15.88
C VAL A 79 -8.25 6.84 16.23
N ALA A 80 -9.48 7.07 15.76
CA ALA A 80 -10.23 8.30 15.96
C ALA A 80 -10.38 8.70 17.44
N HIS A 81 -10.46 7.73 18.35
CA HIS A 81 -10.61 7.97 19.79
C HIS A 81 -9.29 8.36 20.49
N GLY A 82 -8.15 8.19 19.82
CA GLY A 82 -6.83 8.60 20.32
C GLY A 82 -6.23 9.82 19.63
N LEU A 83 -6.94 10.40 18.65
CA LEU A 83 -6.46 11.57 17.92
C LEU A 83 -6.56 12.85 18.74
N THR A 84 -5.62 13.74 18.49
CA THR A 84 -5.65 15.15 18.92
C THR A 84 -5.39 16.04 17.71
N ARG A 85 -5.88 17.29 17.76
CA ARG A 85 -5.80 18.24 16.65
C ARG A 85 -4.37 18.37 16.10
N GLY A 86 -4.25 18.41 14.78
CA GLY A 86 -2.97 18.57 14.06
C GLY A 86 -2.24 17.27 13.74
N LYS A 87 -2.71 16.12 14.22
CA LYS A 87 -2.16 14.80 13.82
C LYS A 87 -2.50 14.45 12.38
N LEU A 88 -1.71 13.55 11.81
CA LEU A 88 -1.88 13.04 10.44
C LEU A 88 -2.16 11.54 10.45
N VAL A 89 -3.20 11.13 9.74
CA VAL A 89 -3.52 9.72 9.47
C VAL A 89 -3.25 9.42 8.00
N ILE A 90 -2.52 8.34 7.73
CA ILE A 90 -2.15 7.89 6.40
C ILE A 90 -2.64 6.46 6.23
N ASP A 91 -3.64 6.25 5.38
CA ASP A 91 -4.06 4.90 5.02
C ASP A 91 -3.39 4.42 3.74
N MET A 92 -2.57 3.38 3.85
CA MET A 92 -1.86 2.79 2.72
C MET A 92 -2.50 1.49 2.23
N SER A 93 -3.64 1.10 2.80
CA SER A 93 -4.47 0.00 2.31
C SER A 93 -5.02 0.28 0.92
N SER A 94 -5.47 -0.77 0.23
CA SER A 94 -6.21 -0.64 -1.03
C SER A 94 -7.69 -0.86 -0.75
N ILE A 95 -8.47 0.22 -0.77
CA ILE A 95 -9.87 0.23 -0.32
C ILE A 95 -10.76 1.02 -1.27
N SER A 96 -12.07 1.03 -1.00
CA SER A 96 -13.07 1.80 -1.73
C SER A 96 -12.77 3.31 -1.73
N PRO A 97 -12.67 3.98 -2.90
CA PRO A 97 -12.48 5.43 -2.96
C PRO A 97 -13.60 6.23 -2.29
N LEU A 98 -14.84 5.74 -2.35
CA LEU A 98 -15.99 6.40 -1.75
C LEU A 98 -15.92 6.36 -0.22
N ASP A 99 -15.59 5.19 0.35
CA ASP A 99 -15.43 5.05 1.79
C ASP A 99 -14.24 5.86 2.31
N THR A 100 -13.12 5.88 1.57
CA THR A 100 -11.98 6.75 1.85
C THR A 100 -12.38 8.22 1.97
N GLN A 101 -13.22 8.74 1.07
CA GLN A 101 -13.69 10.12 1.15
C GLN A 101 -14.51 10.37 2.42
N GLU A 102 -15.36 9.43 2.82
CA GLU A 102 -16.12 9.52 4.07
C GLU A 102 -15.22 9.41 5.31
N PHE A 103 -14.21 8.54 5.27
CA PHE A 103 -13.24 8.41 6.36
C PHE A 103 -12.42 9.68 6.53
N ALA A 104 -11.93 10.25 5.42
CA ALA A 104 -11.21 11.52 5.42
C ALA A 104 -12.07 12.65 6.01
N LYS A 105 -13.34 12.78 5.61
CA LYS A 105 -14.26 13.77 6.20
C LYS A 105 -14.38 13.62 7.72
N LYS A 106 -14.55 12.40 8.23
CA LYS A 106 -14.67 12.13 9.67
C LYS A 106 -13.39 12.49 10.43
N ILE A 107 -12.23 12.10 9.92
CA ILE A 107 -10.93 12.43 10.54
C ILE A 107 -10.66 13.93 10.49
N ASN A 108 -10.94 14.58 9.36
CA ASN A 108 -10.78 16.02 9.20
C ASN A 108 -11.67 16.84 10.16
N ALA A 109 -12.88 16.35 10.44
CA ALA A 109 -13.78 16.97 11.43
C ALA A 109 -13.21 16.97 12.86
N LEU A 110 -12.26 16.08 13.18
CA LEU A 110 -11.52 16.07 14.46
C LEU A 110 -10.38 17.10 14.50
N GLY A 111 -10.14 17.82 13.40
CA GLY A 111 -9.04 18.77 13.25
C GLY A 111 -7.69 18.08 12.97
N CYS A 112 -7.72 16.88 12.41
CA CYS A 112 -6.57 16.12 11.91
C CYS A 112 -6.55 16.16 10.38
N ASP A 113 -5.45 15.73 9.76
CA ASP A 113 -5.38 15.53 8.32
C ASP A 113 -5.44 14.02 7.99
N TYR A 114 -5.97 13.70 6.81
CA TYR A 114 -6.03 12.33 6.29
C TYR A 114 -5.39 12.27 4.89
N LEU A 115 -4.58 11.24 4.64
CA LEU A 115 -4.05 10.89 3.32
C LEU A 115 -4.41 9.44 2.99
N ASP A 116 -5.00 9.20 1.82
CA ASP A 116 -5.04 7.87 1.23
C ASP A 116 -3.82 7.69 0.32
N ALA A 117 -2.96 6.74 0.63
CA ALA A 117 -1.69 6.49 -0.04
C ALA A 117 -1.50 5.01 -0.42
N PRO A 118 -2.46 4.39 -1.16
CA PRO A 118 -2.32 3.00 -1.60
C PRO A 118 -1.06 2.78 -2.43
N VAL A 119 -0.54 1.55 -2.36
CA VAL A 119 0.75 1.19 -2.95
C VAL A 119 0.66 0.12 -4.04
N SER A 120 1.62 0.13 -4.97
CA SER A 120 1.85 -0.94 -5.94
C SER A 120 3.33 -1.35 -5.94
N GLY A 121 3.62 -2.64 -6.21
CA GLY A 121 4.99 -3.20 -6.15
C GLY A 121 5.13 -4.51 -5.36
N GLY A 122 4.09 -4.92 -4.65
CA GLY A 122 4.04 -6.18 -3.89
C GLY A 122 5.07 -6.28 -2.76
N GLU A 123 5.22 -7.48 -2.19
CA GLU A 123 6.12 -7.74 -1.06
C GLU A 123 7.57 -7.35 -1.37
N VAL A 124 8.03 -7.65 -2.59
CA VAL A 124 9.38 -7.31 -3.05
C VAL A 124 9.59 -5.79 -3.01
N GLY A 125 8.64 -5.02 -3.55
CA GLY A 125 8.71 -3.56 -3.52
C GLY A 125 8.69 -3.00 -2.10
N ALA A 126 7.90 -3.59 -1.20
CA ALA A 126 7.86 -3.18 0.21
C ALA A 126 9.18 -3.47 0.92
N ARG A 127 9.79 -4.64 0.69
CA ARG A 127 11.08 -5.02 1.28
C ARG A 127 12.23 -4.16 0.77
N GLU A 128 12.22 -3.81 -0.51
CA GLU A 128 13.29 -3.09 -1.19
C GLU A 128 13.10 -1.56 -1.19
N ALA A 129 12.03 -1.06 -0.56
CA ALA A 129 11.66 0.36 -0.55
C ALA A 129 11.47 0.94 -1.96
N THR A 130 10.90 0.17 -2.87
CA THR A 130 10.69 0.55 -4.28
C THR A 130 9.21 0.64 -4.66
N LEU A 131 8.31 0.69 -3.67
CA LEU A 131 6.88 0.86 -3.90
C LEU A 131 6.58 2.10 -4.77
N THR A 132 5.52 1.99 -5.55
CA THR A 132 4.82 3.12 -6.13
C THR A 132 3.71 3.53 -5.16
N ILE A 133 3.71 4.79 -4.71
CA ILE A 133 2.81 5.33 -3.71
C ILE A 133 1.96 6.43 -4.36
N MET A 134 0.64 6.19 -4.43
CA MET A 134 -0.32 7.05 -5.10
C MET A 134 -1.15 7.77 -4.04
N VAL A 135 -0.94 9.08 -3.85
CA VAL A 135 -1.48 9.80 -2.68
C VAL A 135 -2.66 10.69 -3.07
N GLY A 136 -3.73 10.63 -2.29
CA GLY A 136 -4.84 11.58 -2.27
C GLY A 136 -4.87 12.36 -0.95
N GLY A 137 -5.09 13.68 -1.03
CA GLY A 137 -5.26 14.57 0.12
C GLY A 137 -4.55 15.93 -0.02
N PRO A 138 -4.47 16.72 1.06
CA PRO A 138 -3.92 18.07 0.97
C PRO A 138 -2.40 18.10 0.69
N GLN A 139 -1.95 19.03 -0.14
CA GLN A 139 -0.52 19.23 -0.46
C GLN A 139 0.35 19.37 0.79
N LYS A 140 -0.10 20.17 1.76
CA LYS A 140 0.62 20.40 3.02
C LYS A 140 0.90 19.10 3.77
N SER A 141 -0.11 18.23 3.87
CA SER A 141 0.00 16.95 4.57
C SER A 141 0.87 15.97 3.78
N PHE A 142 0.76 15.99 2.43
CA PHE A 142 1.66 15.24 1.55
C PHE A 142 3.12 15.64 1.75
N ASP A 143 3.44 16.94 1.83
CA ASP A 143 4.81 17.42 2.03
C ASP A 143 5.40 16.95 3.37
N ILE A 144 4.57 16.87 4.42
CA ILE A 144 4.94 16.30 5.73
C ILE A 144 5.21 14.80 5.63
N ALA A 145 4.37 14.06 4.88
CA ALA A 145 4.47 12.62 4.74
C ALA A 145 5.56 12.17 3.75
N LYS A 146 5.97 13.04 2.82
CA LYS A 146 6.88 12.69 1.72
C LYS A 146 8.21 12.07 2.18
N PRO A 147 8.91 12.58 3.22
CA PRO A 147 10.12 11.94 3.71
C PRO A 147 9.89 10.51 4.25
N LEU A 148 8.68 10.21 4.76
CA LEU A 148 8.31 8.86 5.18
C LEU A 148 8.06 7.95 3.98
N PHE A 149 7.37 8.48 2.96
CA PHE A 149 7.13 7.75 1.71
C PHE A 149 8.44 7.41 0.99
N GLU A 150 9.44 8.28 1.01
CA GLU A 150 10.77 8.05 0.41
C GLU A 150 11.56 6.91 1.07
N LEU A 151 11.23 6.54 2.31
CA LEU A 151 11.79 5.37 2.99
C LEU A 151 11.12 4.06 2.56
N MET A 152 9.94 4.11 1.92
CA MET A 152 9.13 2.93 1.58
C MET A 152 8.93 2.76 0.08
N GLY A 153 9.14 3.81 -0.71
CA GLY A 153 8.84 3.83 -2.13
C GLY A 153 9.79 4.68 -2.95
N LYS A 154 9.73 4.46 -4.27
CA LYS A 154 10.56 5.15 -5.26
C LYS A 154 9.76 6.08 -6.16
N ASN A 155 8.53 5.71 -6.52
CA ASN A 155 7.64 6.55 -7.33
C ASN A 155 6.52 7.06 -6.43
N ILE A 156 6.57 8.34 -6.06
CA ILE A 156 5.65 8.93 -5.08
C ILE A 156 4.98 10.12 -5.76
N SER A 157 3.64 10.14 -5.76
CA SER A 157 2.89 11.19 -6.46
C SER A 157 1.64 11.58 -5.69
N LEU A 158 1.45 12.88 -5.51
CA LEU A 158 0.17 13.45 -5.10
C LEU A 158 -0.72 13.54 -6.35
N ILE A 159 -1.82 12.82 -6.34
CA ILE A 159 -2.74 12.70 -7.46
C ILE A 159 -3.80 13.81 -7.42
N GLY A 160 -4.28 14.14 -6.22
CA GLY A 160 -5.37 15.08 -6.02
C GLY A 160 -5.89 15.02 -4.60
N ASP A 161 -7.16 15.39 -4.41
CA ASP A 161 -7.82 15.39 -3.11
C ASP A 161 -8.05 13.96 -2.55
N ASN A 162 -8.59 13.86 -1.33
CA ASN A 162 -8.86 12.56 -0.72
C ASN A 162 -9.74 11.66 -1.61
N GLY A 163 -9.35 10.39 -1.71
CA GLY A 163 -9.92 9.38 -2.60
C GLY A 163 -9.26 9.30 -3.97
N ALA A 164 -8.48 10.30 -4.38
CA ALA A 164 -7.77 10.26 -5.67
C ALA A 164 -6.66 9.20 -5.70
N GLY A 165 -6.02 8.93 -4.55
CA GLY A 165 -5.03 7.86 -4.41
C GLY A 165 -5.67 6.49 -4.65
N GLN A 166 -6.77 6.20 -3.96
CA GLN A 166 -7.54 4.96 -4.18
C GLN A 166 -8.09 4.84 -5.60
N THR A 167 -8.63 5.93 -6.16
CA THR A 167 -9.12 5.94 -7.55
C THR A 167 -8.01 5.57 -8.53
N THR A 168 -6.82 6.12 -8.33
CA THR A 168 -5.64 5.79 -9.16
C THR A 168 -5.22 4.35 -8.97
N LYS A 169 -5.23 3.84 -7.74
CA LYS A 169 -4.93 2.43 -7.48
C LYS A 169 -5.93 1.51 -8.18
N VAL A 170 -7.23 1.80 -8.14
CA VAL A 170 -8.25 1.03 -8.85
C VAL A 170 -7.99 1.06 -10.37
N ALA A 171 -7.72 2.22 -10.95
CA ALA A 171 -7.37 2.33 -12.37
C ALA A 171 -6.11 1.51 -12.74
N ASN A 172 -5.07 1.55 -11.88
CA ASN A 172 -3.87 0.73 -12.05
C ASN A 172 -4.21 -0.77 -12.04
N GLN A 173 -5.04 -1.22 -11.11
CA GLN A 173 -5.42 -2.63 -10.99
C GLN A 173 -6.31 -3.11 -12.14
N ILE A 174 -7.18 -2.25 -12.68
CA ILE A 174 -7.94 -2.55 -13.91
C ILE A 174 -6.96 -2.84 -15.05
N ILE A 175 -5.98 -1.95 -15.28
CA ILE A 175 -4.98 -2.12 -16.35
C ILE A 175 -4.15 -3.40 -16.13
N VAL A 176 -3.70 -3.65 -14.89
CA VAL A 176 -2.93 -4.86 -14.55
C VAL A 176 -3.74 -6.12 -14.85
N ALA A 177 -5.00 -6.19 -14.42
CA ALA A 177 -5.85 -7.35 -14.62
C ALA A 177 -6.14 -7.60 -16.11
N LEU A 178 -6.55 -6.58 -16.86
CA LEU A 178 -6.80 -6.72 -18.29
C LEU A 178 -5.55 -7.12 -19.07
N ASN A 179 -4.39 -6.57 -18.71
CA ASN A 179 -3.13 -6.94 -19.36
C ASN A 179 -2.71 -8.38 -19.04
N ILE A 180 -2.94 -8.86 -17.80
CA ILE A 180 -2.65 -10.25 -17.44
C ILE A 180 -3.49 -11.17 -18.32
N GLU A 181 -4.78 -10.84 -18.47
CA GLU A 181 -5.66 -11.68 -19.27
C GLU A 181 -5.34 -11.64 -20.76
N ALA A 182 -5.07 -10.45 -21.30
CA ALA A 182 -4.65 -10.32 -22.69
C ALA A 182 -3.38 -11.14 -23.00
N VAL A 183 -2.40 -11.16 -22.07
CA VAL A 183 -1.20 -11.98 -22.21
C VAL A 183 -1.52 -13.47 -22.12
N ALA A 184 -2.41 -13.87 -21.20
CA ALA A 184 -2.82 -15.26 -21.04
C ALA A 184 -3.53 -15.79 -22.30
N GLU A 185 -4.50 -15.05 -22.84
CA GLU A 185 -5.19 -15.41 -24.07
C GLU A 185 -4.23 -15.52 -25.26
N ALA A 186 -3.37 -14.52 -25.46
CA ALA A 186 -2.44 -14.50 -26.58
C ALA A 186 -1.42 -15.66 -26.53
N LEU A 187 -0.85 -15.95 -25.35
CA LEU A 187 0.11 -17.05 -25.18
C LEU A 187 -0.56 -18.42 -25.27
N LEU A 188 -1.79 -18.56 -24.77
CA LEU A 188 -2.56 -19.80 -24.93
C LEU A 188 -2.92 -20.05 -26.39
N PHE A 189 -3.40 -19.03 -27.10
CA PHE A 189 -3.68 -19.09 -28.53
C PHE A 189 -2.44 -19.49 -29.33
N ALA A 190 -1.29 -18.84 -29.07
CA ALA A 190 -0.02 -19.17 -29.71
C ALA A 190 0.37 -20.64 -29.46
N SER A 191 0.26 -21.10 -28.22
CA SER A 191 0.53 -22.49 -27.83
C SER A 191 -0.38 -23.48 -28.57
N ARG A 192 -1.68 -23.21 -28.63
CA ARG A 192 -2.67 -24.06 -29.31
C ARG A 192 -2.52 -24.04 -30.84
N SER A 193 -1.93 -22.98 -31.38
CA SER A 193 -1.61 -22.85 -32.79
C SER A 193 -0.24 -23.46 -33.17
N GLY A 194 0.45 -24.11 -32.22
CA GLY A 194 1.72 -24.81 -32.45
C GLY A 194 2.97 -23.93 -32.33
N ALA A 195 2.85 -22.66 -31.94
CA ALA A 195 3.99 -21.80 -31.67
C ALA A 195 4.53 -21.99 -30.25
N ASP A 196 5.84 -21.78 -30.06
CA ASP A 196 6.49 -21.74 -28.74
C ASP A 196 6.12 -20.43 -28.01
N PRO A 197 5.37 -20.47 -26.90
CA PRO A 197 4.94 -19.28 -26.18
C PRO A 197 6.09 -18.38 -25.70
N GLU A 198 7.25 -18.94 -25.35
CA GLU A 198 8.39 -18.12 -24.89
C GLU A 198 9.04 -17.36 -26.05
N ARG A 199 9.10 -17.97 -27.24
CA ARG A 199 9.57 -17.26 -28.45
C ARG A 199 8.59 -16.17 -28.86
N VAL A 200 7.29 -16.44 -28.80
CA VAL A 200 6.24 -15.44 -29.08
C VAL A 200 6.35 -14.28 -28.10
N ARG A 201 6.44 -14.55 -26.79
CA ARG A 201 6.65 -13.52 -25.75
C ARG A 201 7.85 -12.62 -26.09
N LYS A 202 9.02 -13.21 -26.37
CA LYS A 202 10.24 -12.46 -26.72
C LYS A 202 10.07 -11.61 -27.98
N ALA A 203 9.39 -12.12 -29.01
CA ALA A 203 9.12 -11.36 -30.23
C ALA A 203 8.20 -10.16 -29.96
N LEU A 204 7.15 -10.35 -29.15
CA LEU A 204 6.18 -9.30 -28.81
C LEU A 204 6.75 -8.18 -27.93
N MET A 205 7.83 -8.44 -27.18
CA MET A 205 8.50 -7.42 -26.36
C MET A 205 9.10 -6.26 -27.16
N GLY A 206 9.36 -6.43 -28.45
CA GLY A 206 9.92 -5.39 -29.33
C GLY A 206 8.89 -4.44 -29.96
N GLY A 207 7.59 -4.67 -29.75
CA GLY A 207 6.51 -3.91 -30.40
C GLY A 207 5.51 -3.28 -29.43
N PHE A 208 4.39 -2.80 -29.97
CA PHE A 208 3.32 -2.14 -29.18
C PHE A 208 2.66 -3.03 -28.12
N ALA A 209 2.83 -4.36 -28.21
CA ALA A 209 2.38 -5.31 -27.19
C ALA A 209 3.27 -5.29 -25.92
N SER A 210 4.43 -4.65 -25.98
CA SER A 210 5.37 -4.58 -24.86
C SER A 210 4.73 -3.91 -23.64
N SER A 211 4.78 -4.61 -22.52
CA SER A 211 4.26 -4.14 -21.24
C SER A 211 4.98 -4.85 -20.10
N ARG A 212 4.95 -4.26 -18.89
CA ARG A 212 5.53 -4.90 -17.71
C ARG A 212 4.89 -6.26 -17.40
N ILE A 213 3.61 -6.43 -17.74
CA ILE A 213 2.89 -7.68 -17.55
C ILE A 213 3.36 -8.75 -18.53
N LEU A 214 3.54 -8.42 -19.81
CA LEU A 214 4.11 -9.36 -20.79
C LEU A 214 5.55 -9.76 -20.41
N GLU A 215 6.33 -8.81 -19.90
CA GLU A 215 7.70 -9.06 -19.45
C GLU A 215 7.74 -10.04 -18.27
N VAL A 216 6.99 -9.75 -17.19
CA VAL A 216 7.08 -10.48 -15.92
C VAL A 216 6.10 -11.65 -15.87
N HIS A 217 4.81 -11.39 -16.06
CA HIS A 217 3.78 -12.44 -15.94
C HIS A 217 3.78 -13.36 -17.14
N GLY A 218 4.07 -12.84 -18.34
CA GLY A 218 4.30 -13.69 -19.51
C GLY A 218 5.41 -14.71 -19.25
N GLU A 219 6.53 -14.32 -18.65
CA GLU A 219 7.61 -15.25 -18.29
C GLU A 219 7.17 -16.26 -17.22
N ARG A 220 6.42 -15.83 -16.20
CA ARG A 220 5.87 -16.74 -15.19
C ARG A 220 4.95 -17.79 -15.81
N MET A 221 4.09 -17.38 -16.74
CA MET A 221 3.18 -18.27 -17.47
C MET A 221 3.96 -19.31 -18.29
N THR A 222 4.99 -18.88 -19.03
CA THR A 222 5.79 -19.80 -19.87
C THR A 222 6.64 -20.76 -19.03
N LYS A 223 7.14 -20.32 -17.87
CA LYS A 223 7.91 -21.15 -16.93
C LYS A 223 7.06 -21.91 -15.90
N ARG A 224 5.74 -21.72 -15.88
CA ARG A 224 4.80 -22.31 -14.90
C ARG A 224 5.13 -21.97 -13.44
N THR A 225 5.60 -20.76 -13.18
CA THR A 225 5.95 -20.29 -11.82
C THR A 225 4.85 -19.41 -11.23
N PHE A 226 3.94 -20.04 -10.46
CA PHE A 226 2.75 -19.39 -9.88
C PHE A 226 2.82 -19.21 -8.36
N ASN A 227 4.03 -19.08 -7.81
CA ASN A 227 4.17 -18.74 -6.40
C ASN A 227 3.46 -17.40 -6.13
N PRO A 228 2.64 -17.31 -5.07
CA PRO A 228 1.92 -16.08 -4.74
C PRO A 228 2.87 -14.89 -4.58
N GLY A 229 2.44 -13.74 -5.07
CA GLY A 229 3.19 -12.48 -4.96
C GLY A 229 2.32 -11.24 -5.18
N PHE A 230 1.10 -11.45 -5.70
CA PHE A 230 -0.07 -10.58 -5.65
C PHE A 230 -1.28 -11.45 -6.00
#